data_AF-A0A8S3DHK6-F1
#
_entry.id   AF-A0A8S3DHK6-F1
#
_cell.length_a   1.000
_cell.length_b   1.000
_cell.length_c   1.000
_cell.angle_alpha   90.00
_cell.angle_beta   90.00
_cell.angle_gamma   90.00
#
_symmetry.space_group_name_H-M   'P 1'
#
loop_
_entity.id
_entity.type
_entity.pdbx_description
1 polymer ?
#
loop_
_entity_poly.entity_id
_entity_poly.type
_entity_poly.pdbx_seq_one_letter_code
_entity_poly.pdbx_strand_id
1 'polypeptide(L)'
;MTKWEHTIRLFEGQNFESIRLHCRQEGKLFEDPNFPANPESLSHNYKKLIPNWHEITWKRPYEIVEDPQLIVNGIKRTDPNQGDL
;
A
#
# COMPACT_ATOMS: atom_id res chain seq x y z
N MET A 1 -37.15 8.86 4.67
CA MET A 1 -36.02 8.42 3.85
C MET A 1 -34.74 8.87 4.53
N THR A 2 -34.09 8.01 5.30
CA THR A 2 -32.87 8.34 6.04
C THR A 2 -31.69 8.40 5.05
N LYS A 3 -31.16 9.61 4.88
CA LYS A 3 -30.00 9.90 4.06
C LYS A 3 -28.77 9.42 4.84
N TRP A 4 -28.22 8.26 4.45
CA TRP A 4 -26.94 7.79 4.99
C TRP A 4 -25.83 8.64 4.40
N GLU A 5 -25.59 9.81 4.97
CA GLU A 5 -24.36 10.58 4.71
C GLU A 5 -23.20 9.79 5.32
N HIS A 6 -22.52 9.00 4.49
CA HIS A 6 -21.30 8.31 4.89
C HIS A 6 -20.21 9.36 5.08
N THR A 7 -20.01 9.82 6.31
CA THR A 7 -18.84 10.63 6.64
C THR A 7 -17.59 9.77 6.48
N ILE A 8 -16.73 10.13 5.54
CA ILE A 8 -15.42 9.50 5.36
C ILE A 8 -14.62 9.73 6.65
N ARG A 9 -14.29 8.65 7.37
CA ARG A 9 -13.36 8.71 8.50
C ARG A 9 -11.94 8.54 7.99
N LEU A 10 -11.09 9.52 8.25
CA LEU A 10 -9.66 9.44 7.93
C LEU A 10 -8.99 8.52 8.95
N PHE A 11 -8.24 7.53 8.46
CA PHE A 11 -7.37 6.71 9.30
C PHE A 11 -6.11 7.52 9.65
N GLU A 12 -5.77 7.63 10.93
CA GLU A 12 -4.61 8.41 11.42
C GLU A 12 -4.54 9.85 10.86
N GLY A 13 -5.69 10.45 10.55
CA GLY A 13 -5.77 11.78 9.95
C GLY A 13 -5.24 11.90 8.52
N GLN A 14 -4.89 10.79 7.85
CA GLN A 14 -4.34 10.80 6.51
C GLN A 14 -5.43 11.05 5.47
N ASN A 15 -5.33 12.18 4.75
CA ASN A 15 -6.20 12.52 3.63
C ASN A 15 -5.49 12.23 2.30
N PHE A 16 -6.02 11.29 1.51
CA PHE A 16 -5.44 10.86 0.25
C PHE A 16 -5.20 12.02 -0.74
N GLU A 17 -6.20 12.89 -0.94
CA GLU A 17 -6.10 13.96 -1.94
C GLU A 17 -5.07 15.01 -1.55
N SER A 18 -5.04 15.40 -0.28
CA SER A 18 -4.03 16.33 0.25
C SER A 18 -2.62 15.77 0.13
N ILE A 19 -2.42 14.50 0.51
CA ILE A 19 -1.12 13.82 0.42
C ILE A 19 -0.67 13.72 -1.04
N ARG A 20 -1.57 13.32 -1.94
CA ARG A 20 -1.29 13.18 -3.37
C ARG A 20 -0.89 14.51 -3.99
N LEU A 21 -1.62 15.58 -3.68
CA LEU A 21 -1.32 16.92 -4.19
C LEU A 21 0.06 17.39 -3.70
N HIS A 22 0.35 17.25 -2.42
CA HIS A 22 1.64 17.61 -1.84
C HIS A 22 2.80 16.85 -2.51
N CYS A 23 2.70 15.54 -2.65
CA CYS A 23 3.75 14.74 -3.29
C CYS A 23 3.99 15.15 -4.75
N ARG A 24 2.92 15.44 -5.50
CA ARG A 24 3.01 15.95 -6.87
C ARG A 24 3.68 17.32 -6.95
N GLN A 25 3.35 18.23 -6.04
CA GLN A 25 3.93 19.58 -5.98
C GLN A 25 5.43 19.52 -5.68
N GLU A 26 5.84 18.62 -4.77
CA GLU A 26 7.25 18.42 -4.41
C GLU A 26 8.03 17.54 -5.40
N GLY A 27 7.36 16.97 -6.42
CA GLY A 27 8.00 16.06 -7.37
C GLY A 27 8.53 14.78 -6.74
N LYS A 28 7.94 14.33 -5.62
CA LYS A 28 8.36 13.13 -4.88
C LYS A 28 7.29 12.06 -4.88
N LEU A 29 7.70 10.82 -4.63
CA LEU A 29 6.78 9.72 -4.39
C LEU A 29 6.39 9.67 -2.92
N PHE A 30 5.17 9.22 -2.63
CA PHE A 30 4.69 9.07 -1.27
C PHE A 30 5.42 7.93 -0.56
N GLU A 31 5.83 8.17 0.68
CA GLU A 31 6.30 7.20 1.65
C GLU A 31 5.44 7.35 2.90
N ASP A 32 4.81 6.26 3.34
CA ASP A 32 3.85 6.31 4.44
C ASP A 32 4.57 6.32 5.80
N PRO A 33 4.42 7.39 6.61
CA PRO A 33 5.03 7.42 7.94
C PRO A 33 4.37 6.43 8.92
N ASN A 34 3.10 6.05 8.69
CA ASN A 34 2.36 5.15 9.57
C ASN A 34 2.58 3.67 9.23
N PHE A 35 3.11 3.37 8.04
CA PHE A 35 3.40 2.01 7.59
C PHE A 35 4.65 1.99 6.71
N PRO A 36 5.84 2.20 7.30
CA PRO A 36 7.09 2.34 6.56
C PRO A 36 7.50 1.04 5.86
N ALA A 37 8.28 1.15 4.78
CA ALA A 37 8.82 0.00 4.05
C ALA A 37 10.02 -0.65 4.81
N ASN A 38 9.76 -1.22 5.99
CA ASN A 38 10.76 -1.85 6.84
C ASN A 38 10.22 -3.16 7.48
N PRO A 39 11.06 -3.97 8.15
CA PRO A 39 10.62 -5.25 8.71
C PRO A 39 9.51 -5.16 9.78
N GLU A 40 9.34 -4.01 10.45
CA GLU A 40 8.30 -3.83 11.47
C GLU A 40 6.90 -3.84 10.86
N SER A 41 6.77 -3.35 9.62
CA SER A 41 5.52 -3.42 8.84
C SER A 41 5.19 -4.82 8.35
N LEU A 42 6.16 -5.75 8.31
CA LEU A 42 5.86 -7.16 8.03
C LEU A 42 5.19 -7.82 9.24
N SER A 43 5.75 -7.60 10.44
CA SER A 43 5.21 -8.06 11.71
C SER A 43 5.96 -7.45 12.88
N HIS A 44 5.28 -7.18 13.99
CA HIS A 44 5.93 -6.84 15.26
C HIS A 44 6.93 -7.93 15.74
N ASN A 45 6.79 -9.18 15.27
CA ASN A 45 7.67 -10.30 15.60
C ASN A 45 8.39 -10.90 14.37
N TYR A 46 8.69 -10.08 13.35
CA TYR A 46 9.26 -10.52 12.08
C TYR A 46 10.47 -11.46 12.21
N LYS A 47 11.37 -11.21 13.16
CA LYS A 47 12.57 -12.04 13.39
C LYS A 47 12.27 -13.50 13.72
N LYS A 48 11.09 -13.78 14.30
CA LYS A 48 10.65 -15.13 14.69
C LYS A 48 9.68 -15.74 13.69
N LEU A 49 8.82 -14.92 13.10
CA LEU A 49 7.69 -15.39 12.29
C LEU A 49 8.01 -15.48 10.80
N ILE A 50 9.00 -14.74 10.32
CA ILE A 50 9.28 -14.62 8.88
C ILE A 50 10.70 -15.12 8.62
N PRO A 51 10.85 -16.38 8.16
CA PRO A 51 12.11 -16.88 7.65
C PRO A 51 12.63 -15.94 6.55
N ASN A 52 13.96 -15.75 6.49
CA ASN A 52 14.60 -14.94 5.45
C ASN A 52 14.07 -13.50 5.34
N TRP A 53 13.53 -12.91 6.41
CA TRP A 53 13.05 -11.51 6.40
C TRP A 53 14.08 -10.49 5.89
N HIS A 54 15.38 -10.82 5.99
CA HIS A 54 16.50 -10.00 5.53
C HIS A 54 16.70 -10.04 4.00
N GLU A 55 16.10 -11.00 3.30
CA GLU A 55 16.12 -11.10 1.84
C GLU A 55 14.98 -10.29 1.19
N ILE A 56 13.99 -9.85 1.98
CA ILE A 56 12.84 -9.09 1.49
C ILE A 56 13.29 -7.68 1.09
N THR A 57 13.02 -7.33 -0.16
CA THR A 57 13.25 -5.98 -0.70
C THR A 57 11.92 -5.33 -1.05
N TRP A 58 11.69 -4.13 -0.55
CA TRP A 58 10.51 -3.33 -0.87
C TRP A 58 10.67 -2.66 -2.23
N LYS A 59 9.71 -2.86 -3.12
CA LYS A 59 9.69 -2.29 -4.48
C LYS A 59 8.30 -1.76 -4.82
N ARG A 60 8.27 -0.65 -5.55
CA ARG A 60 7.08 -0.09 -6.19
C ARG A 60 6.77 -0.87 -7.48
N PRO A 61 5.52 -0.87 -7.97
CA PRO A 61 5.14 -1.64 -9.16
C PRO A 61 6.00 -1.38 -10.41
N TYR A 62 6.40 -0.12 -10.65
CA TYR A 62 7.23 0.25 -11.80
C TYR A 62 8.69 -0.24 -11.68
N GLU A 63 9.12 -0.67 -10.49
CA GLU A 63 10.45 -1.28 -10.27
C GLU A 63 10.42 -2.81 -10.48
N ILE A 64 9.23 -3.37 -10.72
CA ILE A 64 8.99 -4.80 -10.92
C ILE A 64 8.64 -5.07 -12.38
N VAL A 65 7.81 -4.23 -13.00
CA VAL A 65 7.36 -4.34 -14.39
C VAL A 65 7.31 -2.97 -15.06
N GLU A 66 7.51 -2.93 -16.38
CA GLU A 66 7.61 -1.69 -17.17
C GLU A 66 6.30 -0.87 -17.18
N ASP A 67 5.14 -1.51 -17.38
CA ASP A 67 3.82 -0.85 -17.43
C ASP A 67 2.89 -1.41 -16.33
N PRO A 68 3.03 -0.97 -15.07
CA PRO A 68 2.18 -1.45 -13.99
C PRO A 68 0.75 -0.90 -14.11
N GLN A 69 -0.22 -1.81 -14.14
CA GLN A 69 -1.64 -1.48 -14.26
C GLN A 69 -2.40 -1.87 -12.98
N LEU A 70 -3.32 -1.00 -12.54
CA LEU A 70 -4.13 -1.29 -11.34
C LEU A 70 -5.19 -2.37 -11.61
N ILE A 71 -5.76 -2.40 -12.82
CA ILE A 71 -6.80 -3.36 -13.23
C ILE A 71 -6.50 -3.78 -14.67
N VAL A 72 -6.39 -5.09 -14.91
CA VAL A 72 -6.19 -5.67 -16.25
C VAL A 72 -7.38 -6.54 -16.60
N ASN A 73 -8.13 -6.18 -17.64
CA ASN A 73 -9.32 -6.93 -18.10
C ASN A 73 -10.46 -7.04 -17.07
N GLY A 74 -10.63 -6.02 -16.23
CA GLY A 74 -11.66 -5.96 -15.17
C GLY A 74 -11.25 -6.70 -13.89
N ILE A 75 -12.04 -6.54 -12.82
CA ILE A 75 -11.79 -7.21 -11.54
C ILE A 75 -12.41 -8.60 -11.59
N LYS A 76 -11.58 -9.63 -11.42
CA LYS A 76 -12.00 -11.03 -11.44
C LYS A 76 -11.71 -11.70 -10.12
N ARG A 77 -12.53 -12.70 -9.79
CA ARG A 77 -12.33 -13.56 -8.61
C ARG A 77 -11.03 -14.36 -8.65
N THR A 78 -10.42 -14.47 -9.83
CA THR A 78 -9.18 -15.19 -10.08
C THR A 78 -7.92 -14.33 -9.93
N ASP A 79 -8.07 -13.02 -9.71
CA ASP A 79 -6.93 -12.12 -9.58
C ASP A 79 -6.11 -12.36 -8.29
N PRO A 80 -6.71 -12.76 -7.14
CA PRO A 80 -5.94 -13.08 -5.95
C PRO A 80 -5.18 -14.41 -6.09
N ASN A 81 -3.88 -14.37 -5.82
CA ASN A 81 -3.04 -15.53 -5.54
C ASN A 81 -2.36 -15.31 -4.18
N GLN A 82 -2.47 -16.26 -3.24
CA GLN A 82 -2.24 -16.05 -1.81
C GLN A 82 -0.79 -15.69 -1.45
N GLY A 83 0.20 -16.08 -2.27
CA GLY A 83 1.61 -15.90 -1.94
C GLY A 83 2.04 -16.57 -0.64
N ASP A 84 3.26 -16.30 -0.19
CA ASP A 84 3.74 -16.73 1.14
C ASP A 84 3.40 -15.64 2.16
N LEU A 85 2.57 -15.98 3.15
CA LEU A 85 2.07 -15.09 4.20
C LEU A 85 2.33 -15.65 5.60
#